data_AF-A0A1W9G4X9-F1
#
_entry.id   AF-A0A1W9G4X9-F1
#
_cell.length_a   1.000
_cell.length_b   1.000
_cell.length_c   1.000
_cell.angle_alpha   90.00
_cell.angle_beta   90.00
_cell.angle_gamma   90.00
#
_symmetry.space_group_name_H-M   'P 1'
#
loop_
_entity.id
_entity.type
_entity.pdbx_description
1 polymer ?
#
loop_
_entity_poly.entity_id
_entity_poly.type
_entity_poly.pdbx_seq_one_letter_code
_entity_poly.pdbx_strand_id
1 'polypeptide(L)'
;MDSPQQPATPFAAQAVPFAEFLASGNLPDGYLTSEYVAQQFVERLVHYILSVPSGSYSMAELSKLLEQLDPRAQVFFFQRLKETSPECLKDFAPLYYGFMNEFDSLLFT
;
A
#
# COMPACT_ATOMS: atom_id res chain seq x y z
N MET A 1 40.43 -11.87 -0.20
CA MET A 1 39.29 -12.68 0.28
C MET A 1 38.05 -11.97 -0.23
N ASP A 2 37.45 -12.51 -1.28
CA ASP A 2 36.24 -11.98 -1.89
C ASP A 2 35.08 -12.74 -1.26
N SER A 3 34.33 -12.09 -0.36
CA SER A 3 33.11 -12.66 0.20
C SER A 3 32.05 -12.65 -0.89
N PRO A 4 31.37 -13.77 -1.21
CA PRO A 4 30.29 -13.73 -2.17
C PRO A 4 29.17 -12.84 -1.61
N GLN A 5 29.02 -11.67 -2.20
CA GLN A 5 27.89 -10.77 -1.98
C GLN A 5 26.63 -11.56 -2.36
N GLN A 6 25.92 -12.12 -1.38
CA GLN A 6 24.60 -12.67 -1.62
C GLN A 6 23.77 -11.58 -2.27
N PRO A 7 23.15 -11.82 -3.44
CA PRO A 7 22.30 -10.82 -4.05
C PRO A 7 21.18 -10.49 -3.06
N ALA A 8 21.10 -9.21 -2.66
CA ALA A 8 20.02 -8.73 -1.81
C ALA A 8 18.69 -9.13 -2.47
N THR A 9 17.88 -9.91 -1.76
CA THR A 9 16.62 -10.42 -2.29
C THR A 9 15.75 -9.23 -2.71
N PRO A 10 15.28 -9.18 -3.97
CA PRO A 10 14.47 -8.05 -4.41
C PRO A 10 13.23 -7.93 -3.53
N PHE A 11 12.78 -6.70 -3.26
CA PHE A 11 11.64 -6.44 -2.37
C PHE A 11 10.39 -7.26 -2.74
N ALA A 12 10.17 -7.46 -4.04
CA ALA A 12 9.10 -8.30 -4.56
C ALA A 12 9.12 -9.76 -4.04
N ALA A 13 10.29 -10.30 -3.70
CA ALA A 13 10.47 -11.66 -3.20
C ALA A 13 10.59 -11.73 -1.66
N GLN A 14 10.51 -10.60 -0.95
CA GLN A 14 10.55 -10.56 0.51
C GLN A 14 9.14 -10.77 1.10
N ALA A 15 9.03 -11.42 2.26
CA ALA A 15 7.76 -11.47 3.00
C ALA A 15 7.46 -10.08 3.60
N VAL A 16 6.23 -9.58 3.40
CA VAL A 16 5.79 -8.28 3.95
C VAL A 16 4.76 -8.55 5.04
N PRO A 17 5.01 -8.13 6.30
CA PRO A 17 4.10 -8.41 7.41
C PRO A 17 2.93 -7.42 7.44
N PHE A 18 2.05 -7.48 6.43
CA PHE A 18 0.94 -6.52 6.28
C PHE A 18 -0.02 -6.49 7.48
N ALA A 19 -0.27 -7.63 8.13
CA ALA A 19 -1.09 -7.68 9.34
C ALA A 19 -0.51 -6.78 10.46
N GLU A 20 0.81 -6.82 10.66
CA GLU A 20 1.51 -6.04 11.68
C GLU A 20 1.56 -4.55 11.29
N PHE A 21 1.77 -4.25 10.01
CA PHE A 21 1.75 -2.88 9.51
C PHE A 21 0.37 -2.24 9.60
N LEU A 22 -0.70 -2.99 9.34
CA LEU A 22 -2.08 -2.51 9.52
C LEU A 22 -2.38 -2.28 11.01
N ALA A 23 -2.06 -3.24 11.87
CA ALA A 23 -2.33 -3.14 13.31
C ALA A 23 -1.56 -1.99 13.99
N SER A 24 -0.30 -1.78 13.60
CA SER A 24 0.51 -0.67 14.11
C SER A 24 0.17 0.67 13.43
N GLY A 25 -0.24 0.62 12.16
CA GLY A 25 -0.41 1.77 11.28
C GLY A 25 0.90 2.51 11.00
N ASN A 26 2.05 1.85 11.13
CA ASN A 26 3.37 2.46 10.94
C ASN A 26 4.22 1.58 10.03
N LEU A 27 5.04 2.23 9.21
CA LEU A 27 6.11 1.59 8.45
C LEU A 27 7.46 1.87 9.13
N PRO A 28 8.41 0.93 9.08
CA PRO A 28 9.77 1.20 9.54
C PRO A 28 10.38 2.39 8.79
N ASP A 29 11.20 3.19 9.47
CA ASP A 29 11.97 4.26 8.82
C ASP A 29 12.82 3.70 7.68
N GLY A 30 12.76 4.36 6.53
CA GLY A 30 13.47 3.93 5.33
C GLY A 30 12.97 2.60 4.75
N TYR A 31 11.76 2.14 5.08
CA TYR A 31 11.19 0.94 4.47
C TYR A 31 10.87 1.16 2.98
N LEU A 32 10.34 2.34 2.63
CA LEU A 32 10.03 2.74 1.27
C LEU A 32 11.18 3.61 0.71
N THR A 33 12.29 2.96 0.36
CA THR A 33 13.53 3.66 -0.07
C THR A 33 13.50 4.24 -1.48
N SER A 34 12.52 3.86 -2.31
CA SER A 34 12.40 4.33 -3.69
C SER A 34 10.97 4.19 -4.20
N GLU A 35 10.67 4.90 -5.29
CA GLU A 35 9.36 4.83 -5.96
C GLU A 35 9.02 3.39 -6.40
N TYR A 36 10.01 2.63 -6.88
CA TYR A 36 9.82 1.22 -7.21
C TYR A 36 9.39 0.39 -6.00
N VAL A 37 10.04 0.57 -4.84
CA VAL A 37 9.69 -0.15 -3.61
C VAL A 37 8.29 0.25 -3.13
N ALA A 38 7.95 1.54 -3.20
CA ALA A 38 6.62 2.03 -2.88
C ALA A 38 5.53 1.42 -3.77
N GLN A 39 5.75 1.36 -5.10
CA GLN A 39 4.81 0.73 -6.01
C GLN A 39 4.63 -0.76 -5.73
N GLN A 40 5.71 -1.50 -5.50
CA GLN A 40 5.67 -2.92 -5.18
C GLN A 40 4.99 -3.17 -3.82
N PHE A 41 5.21 -2.31 -2.83
CA PHE A 41 4.51 -2.36 -1.55
C PHE A 41 3.00 -2.18 -1.74
N VAL A 42 2.60 -1.15 -2.48
CA VAL A 42 1.19 -0.82 -2.74
C VAL A 42 0.48 -1.94 -3.50
N GLU A 43 1.09 -2.47 -4.56
CA GLU A 43 0.54 -3.57 -5.34
C GLU A 43 0.25 -4.79 -4.45
N ARG A 44 1.24 -5.16 -3.61
CA ARG A 44 1.10 -6.28 -2.68
C ARG A 44 0.12 -6.00 -1.54
N LEU A 45 0.02 -4.75 -1.08
CA LEU A 45 -0.98 -4.34 -0.10
C LEU A 45 -2.39 -4.52 -0.67
N VAL A 46 -2.65 -4.08 -1.91
CA VAL A 46 -3.95 -4.31 -2.57
C VAL A 46 -4.27 -5.80 -2.64
N HIS A 47 -3.31 -6.63 -3.07
CA HIS A 47 -3.50 -8.09 -3.08
C HIS A 47 -3.79 -8.67 -1.70
N TYR A 48 -3.11 -8.20 -0.65
CA TYR A 48 -3.36 -8.63 0.73
C TYR A 48 -4.78 -8.26 1.16
N ILE A 49 -5.16 -6.99 1.00
CA ILE A 49 -6.49 -6.45 1.36
C ILE A 49 -7.63 -7.21 0.69
N LEU A 50 -7.45 -7.62 -0.58
CA LEU A 50 -8.46 -8.36 -1.33
C LEU A 50 -8.47 -9.87 -1.05
N SER A 51 -7.40 -10.42 -0.45
CA SER A 51 -7.29 -11.86 -0.19
C SER A 51 -7.67 -12.27 1.23
N VAL A 52 -7.56 -11.35 2.20
CA VAL A 52 -7.95 -11.63 3.58
C VAL A 52 -9.47 -11.47 3.78
N PRO A 53 -10.08 -12.24 4.70
CA PRO A 53 -11.51 -12.11 4.97
C PRO A 53 -11.86 -10.73 5.53
N SER A 54 -13.08 -10.27 5.26
CA SER A 54 -13.62 -9.02 5.80
C SER A 54 -13.49 -9.00 7.33
N GLY A 55 -13.05 -7.86 7.89
CA GLY A 55 -12.82 -7.70 9.32
C GLY A 55 -11.43 -8.13 9.82
N SER A 56 -10.55 -8.62 8.93
CA SER A 56 -9.13 -8.88 9.28
C SER A 56 -8.34 -7.61 9.63
N TYR A 57 -8.86 -6.46 9.24
CA TYR A 57 -8.40 -5.13 9.60
C TYR A 57 -9.61 -4.19 9.55
N SER A 58 -9.50 -3.05 10.22
CA SER A 58 -10.49 -1.96 10.20
C SER A 58 -10.12 -0.90 9.18
N MET A 59 -11.10 -0.11 8.74
CA MET A 59 -10.85 1.02 7.84
C MET A 59 -9.92 2.06 8.47
N ALA A 60 -9.94 2.22 9.79
CA ALA A 60 -9.04 3.13 10.51
C ALA A 60 -7.58 2.67 10.46
N GLU A 61 -7.33 1.37 10.62
CA GLU A 61 -5.99 0.77 10.48
C GLU A 61 -5.44 0.93 9.06
N LEU A 62 -6.29 0.68 8.05
CA LEU A 62 -5.90 0.89 6.66
C LEU A 62 -5.60 2.38 6.37
N SER A 63 -6.48 3.29 6.81
CA SER A 63 -6.28 4.73 6.64
C SER A 63 -4.94 5.17 7.23
N LYS A 64 -4.68 4.75 8.48
CA LYS A 64 -3.45 5.10 9.20
C LYS A 64 -2.19 4.62 8.48
N LEU A 65 -2.24 3.41 7.91
CA LEU A 65 -1.12 2.89 7.11
C LEU A 65 -0.95 3.67 5.80
N LEU A 66 -2.04 4.03 5.11
CA LEU A 66 -1.98 4.81 3.87
C LEU A 66 -1.40 6.22 4.10
N GLU A 67 -1.68 6.84 5.25
CA GLU A 67 -1.10 8.14 5.64
C GLU A 67 0.43 8.11 5.75
N GLN A 68 1.06 6.93 5.91
CA GLN A 68 2.52 6.77 5.89
C GLN A 68 3.12 6.77 4.48
N LEU A 69 2.28 6.65 3.45
CA LEU A 69 2.72 6.61 2.06
C LEU A 69 2.77 8.03 1.48
N ASP A 70 3.69 8.27 0.54
CA ASP A 70 3.65 9.48 -0.26
C ASP A 70 2.31 9.60 -1.04
N PRO A 71 1.81 10.82 -1.30
CA PRO A 71 0.56 11.06 -2.02
C PRO A 71 0.38 10.26 -3.32
N ARG A 72 1.46 10.11 -4.11
CA ARG A 72 1.44 9.34 -5.36
C ARG A 72 1.17 7.85 -5.12
N ALA A 73 1.76 7.28 -4.07
CA ALA A 73 1.57 5.89 -3.70
C ALA A 73 0.16 5.64 -3.14
N GLN A 74 -0.41 6.61 -2.43
CA GLN A 74 -1.82 6.57 -1.98
C GLN A 74 -2.78 6.58 -3.18
N VAL A 75 -2.58 7.49 -4.14
CA VAL A 75 -3.37 7.52 -5.39
C VAL A 75 -3.24 6.19 -6.14
N PHE A 76 -2.01 5.67 -6.27
CA PHE A 76 -1.75 4.39 -6.92
C PHE A 76 -2.46 3.22 -6.23
N PHE A 77 -2.58 3.23 -4.90
CA PHE A 77 -3.34 2.22 -4.16
C PHE A 77 -4.80 2.19 -4.61
N PHE A 78 -5.47 3.34 -4.67
CA PHE A 78 -6.87 3.41 -5.09
C PHE A 78 -7.06 3.07 -6.56
N GLN A 79 -6.13 3.48 -7.44
CA GLN A 79 -6.14 3.07 -8.84
C GLN A 79 -6.06 1.54 -8.96
N ARG A 80 -5.07 0.91 -8.29
CA ARG A 80 -4.89 -0.54 -8.31
C ARG A 80 -6.05 -1.30 -7.69
N LEU A 81 -6.62 -0.79 -6.61
CA LEU A 81 -7.80 -1.38 -5.98
C LEU A 81 -9.00 -1.35 -6.93
N LYS A 82 -9.25 -0.22 -7.59
CA LYS A 82 -10.31 -0.06 -8.59
C LYS A 82 -10.10 -0.98 -9.81
N GLU A 83 -8.87 -1.09 -10.29
CA GLU A 83 -8.51 -1.98 -11.41
C GLU A 83 -8.71 -3.46 -11.06
N THR A 84 -8.35 -3.86 -9.84
CA THR A 84 -8.38 -5.26 -9.41
C THR A 84 -9.77 -5.71 -8.97
N SER A 85 -10.51 -4.85 -8.26
CA SER A 85 -11.87 -5.14 -7.80
C SER A 85 -12.71 -3.86 -7.69
N PRO A 86 -13.45 -3.48 -8.75
CA PRO A 86 -14.31 -2.30 -8.72
C PRO A 86 -15.48 -2.42 -7.74
N GLU A 87 -15.86 -3.64 -7.38
CA GLU A 87 -16.92 -3.93 -6.40
C GLU A 87 -16.47 -3.55 -4.99
N CYS A 88 -15.23 -3.92 -4.62
CA CYS A 88 -14.64 -3.59 -3.32
C CYS A 88 -14.46 -2.09 -3.14
N LEU A 89 -14.27 -1.32 -4.21
CA LEU A 89 -14.15 0.14 -4.14
C LEU A 89 -15.34 0.80 -3.40
N LYS A 90 -16.53 0.21 -3.47
CA LYS A 90 -17.73 0.68 -2.76
C LYS A 90 -17.54 0.64 -1.24
N ASP A 91 -16.88 -0.41 -0.74
CA ASP A 91 -16.58 -0.57 0.69
C ASP A 91 -15.52 0.44 1.18
N PHE A 92 -14.67 0.91 0.26
CA PHE A 92 -13.65 1.94 0.53
C PHE A 92 -14.09 3.35 0.11
N ALA A 93 -15.34 3.54 -0.31
CA ALA A 93 -15.83 4.82 -0.83
C ALA A 93 -15.54 6.03 0.09
N PRO A 94 -15.72 5.96 1.43
CA PRO A 94 -15.42 7.09 2.31
C PRO A 94 -13.95 7.53 2.26
N LEU A 95 -13.02 6.55 2.20
CA LEU A 95 -11.59 6.83 2.05
C LEU A 95 -11.32 7.36 0.65
N TYR A 96 -11.80 6.67 -0.38
CA TYR A 96 -11.60 7.03 -1.78
C TYR A 96 -12.03 8.46 -2.08
N TYR A 97 -13.21 8.90 -1.63
CA TYR A 97 -13.69 10.27 -1.87
C TYR A 97 -12.93 11.32 -1.08
N GLY A 98 -12.54 11.01 0.17
CA GLY A 98 -11.68 11.90 0.96
C GLY A 98 -10.33 12.12 0.27
N PHE A 99 -9.70 11.03 -0.16
CA PHE A 99 -8.41 11.04 -0.86
C PHE A 99 -8.48 11.70 -2.24
N MET A 100 -9.52 11.42 -3.03
CA MET A 100 -9.70 12.04 -4.35
C MET A 100 -9.90 13.55 -4.26
N ASN A 101 -10.58 14.04 -3.23
CA ASN A 101 -10.76 15.47 -3.01
C ASN A 101 -9.45 16.15 -2.55
N GLU A 102 -8.61 15.45 -1.80
CA GLU A 102 -7.30 15.96 -1.35
C GLU A 102 -6.24 15.94 -2.46
N PHE A 103 -6.29 14.95 -3.34
CA PHE A 103 -5.26 14.70 -4.36
C PHE A 103 -5.71 14.97 -5.79
N ASP A 104 -6.83 15.68 -6.00
CA ASP A 104 -7.37 16.02 -7.32
C ASP A 104 -6.29 16.60 -8.26
N SER A 105 -5.43 17.48 -7.74
CA SER A 105 -4.33 18.08 -8.51
C SER A 105 -3.23 17.10 -8.95
N LEU A 106 -3.08 15.96 -8.25
CA LEU A 106 -2.09 14.92 -8.59
C LEU A 106 -2.63 13.88 -9.58
N LEU A 107 -3.94 13.85 -9.83
CA LEU A 107 -4.58 12.92 -10.76
C LEU A 107 -4.43 13.35 -12.23
N PHE A 108 -4.10 14.62 -12.49
CA PHE A 108 -4.10 15.22 -13.82
C PHE A 108 -2.73 15.77 -14.26
N THR A 109 -1.63 15.45 -13.56
CA THR A 109 -0.26 15.82 -13.98
C THR A 109 0.50 14.64 -14.56
#